data_AF-A0A956JV69-F1
#
_entry.id   AF-A0A956JV69-F1
#
_cell.length_a   1.000
_cell.length_b   1.000
_cell.length_c   1.000
_cell.angle_alpha   90.00
_cell.angle_beta   90.00
_cell.angle_gamma   90.00
#
_symmetry.space_group_name_H-M   'P 1'
#
loop_
_entity.id
_entity.type
_entity.pdbx_description
1 polymer ?
#
loop_
_entity_poly.entity_id
_entity_poly.type
_entity_poly.pdbx_seq_one_letter_code
_entity_poly.pdbx_strand_id
1 'polypeptide(L)'
;MSRAAIVLLLLPATLLLAGVDVASGAPKKHSAADDPKARAQNLLRVASLLVRDGHLDRAAAVLREIDIKTKGLDRARYHTLSGLVALKRRDYRVA
;
A
#
# COMPACT_ATOMS: atom_id res chain seq x y z
N MET A 1 -43.60 -24.69 -13.16
CA MET A 1 -43.96 -24.86 -14.57
C MET A 1 -42.69 -24.78 -15.40
N SER A 2 -42.16 -25.96 -15.73
CA SER A 2 -40.95 -26.17 -16.52
C SER A 2 -41.16 -25.85 -17.99
N ARG A 3 -40.17 -25.20 -18.61
CA ARG A 3 -39.79 -25.31 -20.04
C ARG A 3 -38.28 -25.03 -20.09
N ALA A 4 -37.40 -26.02 -20.00
CA ALA A 4 -37.11 -27.08 -20.97
C ALA A 4 -36.61 -26.55 -22.33
N ALA A 5 -35.46 -27.12 -22.74
CA ALA A 5 -34.84 -27.11 -24.07
C ALA A 5 -34.19 -25.77 -24.47
N ILE A 6 -32.96 -25.69 -24.97
CA ILE A 6 -32.32 -26.39 -26.11
C ILE A 6 -30.80 -26.20 -25.86
N VAL A 7 -29.94 -27.19 -25.55
CA VAL A 7 -29.36 -28.28 -26.37
C VAL A 7 -29.07 -27.91 -27.83
N LEU A 8 -27.85 -27.43 -28.12
CA LEU A 8 -27.03 -27.76 -29.30
C LEU A 8 -25.70 -26.97 -29.19
N LEU A 9 -24.49 -27.37 -29.58
CA LEU A 9 -23.83 -28.59 -30.05
C LEU A 9 -22.51 -28.10 -30.69
N LEU A 10 -21.41 -28.86 -30.47
CA LEU A 10 -20.19 -28.96 -31.30
C LEU A 10 -19.18 -27.77 -31.41
N LEU A 11 -18.05 -27.93 -30.69
CA LEU A 11 -16.63 -28.06 -31.15
C LEU A 11 -16.29 -27.86 -32.65
N PRO A 12 -14.99 -27.76 -33.05
CA PRO A 12 -13.79 -27.09 -32.49
C PRO A 12 -12.99 -26.35 -33.61
N ALA A 13 -11.71 -26.03 -33.36
CA ALA A 13 -10.68 -25.50 -34.29
C ALA A 13 -10.61 -23.96 -34.32
N THR A 14 -9.44 -23.32 -34.19
CA THR A 14 -8.20 -23.66 -34.88
C THR A 14 -6.96 -23.33 -34.04
N LEU A 15 -6.09 -24.33 -34.00
CA LEU A 15 -4.67 -24.25 -33.66
C LEU A 15 -3.97 -23.20 -34.53
N LEU A 16 -3.31 -22.20 -33.93
CA LEU A 16 -2.21 -21.51 -34.60
C LEU A 16 -1.03 -21.32 -33.65
N LEU A 17 0.04 -22.04 -33.99
CA LEU A 17 1.41 -21.86 -33.54
C LEU A 17 1.83 -20.38 -33.67
N ALA A 18 2.20 -19.77 -32.56
CA ALA A 18 3.17 -18.68 -32.55
C ALA A 18 3.96 -18.82 -31.24
N GLY A 19 5.02 -19.64 -31.30
CA GLY A 19 6.08 -19.61 -30.31
C GLY A 19 6.80 -18.27 -30.39
N VAL A 20 6.30 -17.29 -29.64
CA VAL A 20 7.06 -16.09 -29.30
C VAL A 20 7.68 -16.37 -27.94
N ASP A 21 8.93 -16.82 -27.98
CA ASP A 21 9.80 -16.86 -26.81
C ASP A 21 10.18 -15.41 -26.49
N VAL A 22 9.25 -14.68 -25.88
CA VAL A 22 9.58 -13.39 -25.28
C VAL A 22 10.34 -13.72 -24.00
N ALA A 23 11.66 -13.86 -24.14
CA ALA A 23 12.61 -13.71 -23.05
C ALA A 23 12.56 -12.25 -22.56
N SER A 24 11.42 -11.87 -21.97
CA SER A 24 11.26 -10.65 -21.20
C SER A 24 11.96 -10.91 -19.88
N GLY A 25 13.27 -10.65 -19.87
CA GLY A 25 13.99 -10.34 -18.65
C GLY A 25 13.30 -9.15 -18.00
N ALA A 26 12.26 -9.43 -17.21
CA ALA A 26 11.58 -8.42 -16.43
C ALA A 26 12.66 -7.75 -15.57
N PRO A 27 12.91 -6.44 -15.73
CA PRO A 27 13.66 -5.74 -14.71
C PRO A 27 12.84 -5.92 -13.45
N LYS A 28 13.38 -6.64 -12.45
CA LYS A 28 12.84 -6.66 -11.10
C LYS A 28 12.96 -5.24 -10.55
N LYS A 29 12.07 -4.35 -11.01
CA LYS A 29 11.68 -3.14 -10.29
C LYS A 29 11.14 -3.68 -8.97
N HIS A 30 12.01 -3.80 -7.99
CA HIS A 30 11.61 -3.74 -6.60
C HIS A 30 10.89 -2.41 -6.48
N SER A 31 9.58 -2.44 -6.68
CA SER A 31 8.77 -1.26 -6.44
C SER A 31 9.05 -0.89 -5.00
N ALA A 32 9.28 0.39 -4.71
CA ALA A 32 9.50 0.84 -3.33
C ALA A 32 8.34 0.44 -2.37
N ALA A 33 7.22 -0.05 -2.94
CA ALA A 33 6.13 -0.71 -2.25
C ALA A 33 6.50 -2.05 -1.57
N ASP A 34 7.49 -2.79 -2.07
CA ASP A 34 7.89 -4.10 -1.55
C ASP A 34 8.95 -4.02 -0.45
N ASP A 35 9.58 -2.84 -0.23
CA ASP A 35 10.48 -2.61 0.91
C ASP A 35 9.69 -1.98 2.08
N PRO A 36 9.50 -2.71 3.20
CA PRO A 36 8.82 -2.19 4.38
C PRO A 36 9.47 -0.90 4.93
N LYS A 37 10.80 -0.77 4.82
CA LYS A 37 11.52 0.42 5.28
C LYS A 37 11.20 1.62 4.39
N ALA A 38 11.32 1.48 3.07
CA ALA A 38 10.98 2.55 2.14
C ALA A 38 9.52 3.00 2.30
N ARG A 39 8.59 2.04 2.46
CA ARG A 39 7.18 2.33 2.74
C ARG A 39 7.02 3.11 4.05
N ALA A 40 7.62 2.67 5.14
CA ALA A 40 7.53 3.36 6.43
C ALA A 40 8.11 4.78 6.39
N GLN A 41 9.23 4.98 5.69
CA GLN A 41 9.82 6.32 5.50
C GLN A 41 8.92 7.24 4.65
N ASN A 42 8.26 6.70 3.63
CA ASN A 42 7.29 7.45 2.85
C ASN A 42 6.08 7.86 3.71
N LEU A 43 5.55 6.94 4.54
CA LEU A 43 4.46 7.24 5.47
C LEU A 43 4.86 8.34 6.48
N LEU A 44 6.09 8.33 7.00
CA LEU A 44 6.60 9.43 7.84
C LEU A 44 6.64 10.77 7.11
N ARG A 45 6.99 10.77 5.82
CA ARG A 45 6.98 11.98 4.99
C ARG A 45 5.53 12.48 4.82
N VAL A 46 4.61 11.59 4.44
CA VAL A 46 3.17 11.92 4.31
C VAL A 46 2.61 12.47 5.62
N ALA A 47 2.87 11.81 6.75
CA ALA A 47 2.43 12.27 8.07
C ALA A 47 2.95 13.68 8.39
N SER A 48 4.23 13.98 8.08
CA SER A 48 4.77 15.32 8.31
C SER A 48 4.10 16.42 7.48
N LEU A 49 3.68 16.11 6.24
CA LEU A 49 2.91 17.04 5.41
C LEU A 49 1.53 17.27 6.02
N LEU A 50 0.83 16.19 6.41
CA LEU A 50 -0.49 16.27 7.03
C LEU A 50 -0.48 17.06 8.35
N VAL A 51 0.57 16.90 9.17
CA VAL A 51 0.73 17.68 10.41
C VAL A 51 0.92 19.17 10.10
N ARG A 52 1.76 19.49 9.11
CA ARG A 52 2.00 20.87 8.68
C ARG A 52 0.72 21.52 8.16
N ASP A 53 -0.06 20.77 7.40
CA ASP A 53 -1.29 21.24 6.76
C ASP A 53 -2.51 21.19 7.71
N GLY A 54 -2.32 20.80 8.98
CA GLY A 54 -3.37 20.79 10.02
C GLY A 54 -4.32 19.59 9.96
N HIS A 55 -4.07 18.61 9.10
CA HIS A 55 -4.87 17.39 8.96
C HIS A 55 -4.48 16.33 10.02
N LEU A 56 -4.67 16.66 11.30
CA LEU A 56 -4.13 15.89 12.42
C LEU A 56 -4.72 14.48 12.54
N ASP A 57 -6.01 14.28 12.29
CA ASP A 57 -6.62 12.95 12.34
C ASP A 57 -6.12 12.04 11.22
N ARG A 58 -5.91 12.60 10.02
CA ARG A 58 -5.30 11.87 8.90
C ARG A 58 -3.83 11.56 9.18
N ALA A 59 -3.08 12.51 9.76
CA ALA A 59 -1.72 12.25 10.20
C ALA A 59 -1.65 11.11 11.22
N ALA A 60 -2.57 11.10 12.21
CA ALA A 60 -2.67 10.01 13.18
C ALA A 60 -2.98 8.66 12.50
N ALA A 61 -3.87 8.64 11.51
CA ALA A 61 -4.18 7.42 10.75
C ALA A 61 -2.96 6.88 10.01
N VAL A 62 -2.24 7.74 9.29
CA VAL A 62 -1.01 7.37 8.56
C VAL A 62 0.08 6.86 9.52
N LEU A 63 0.26 7.51 10.68
CA LEU A 63 1.24 7.05 11.67
C LEU A 63 0.89 5.66 12.24
N ARG A 64 -0.38 5.28 12.34
CA ARG A 64 -0.80 3.94 12.81
C ARG A 64 -0.47 2.82 11.82
N GLU A 65 -0.24 3.14 10.55
CA GLU A 65 0.16 2.15 9.54
C GLU A 65 1.64 1.76 9.63
N ILE A 66 2.45 2.51 10.39
CA ILE A 66 3.88 2.30 10.49
C ILE A 66 4.17 1.25 11.56
N ASP A 67 4.77 0.12 11.16
CA ASP A 67 5.37 -0.80 12.12
C ASP A 67 6.67 -0.22 12.71
N ILE A 68 6.62 0.17 13.99
CA ILE A 68 7.76 0.72 14.73
C ILE A 68 8.94 -0.26 14.88
N LYS A 69 8.70 -1.56 14.67
CA LYS A 69 9.71 -2.60 14.70
C LYS A 69 10.50 -2.70 13.40
N THR A 70 10.09 -2.01 12.33
CA THR A 70 10.80 -1.95 11.05
C THR A 70 12.27 -1.54 11.25
N LYS A 71 13.20 -2.39 10.78
CA LYS A 71 14.65 -2.13 10.89
C LYS A 71 15.02 -0.87 10.10
N GLY A 72 15.75 0.05 10.74
CA GLY A 72 16.18 1.30 10.10
C GLY A 72 15.07 2.34 9.92
N LEU A 73 13.94 2.18 10.62
CA LEU A 73 12.95 3.25 10.78
C LEU A 73 13.56 4.41 11.57
N ASP A 74 13.27 5.63 11.12
CA ASP A 74 13.52 6.84 11.90
C ASP A 74 12.48 6.97 13.04
N ARG A 75 12.77 6.28 14.16
CA ARG A 75 11.90 6.27 15.34
C ARG A 75 11.80 7.64 16.01
N ALA A 76 12.87 8.44 15.97
CA ALA A 76 12.86 9.78 16.53
C ALA A 76 11.83 10.65 15.80
N ARG A 77 11.80 10.60 14.47
CA ARG A 77 10.79 11.30 13.67
C ARG A 77 9.39 10.76 13.90
N TYR A 78 9.22 9.44 13.99
CA TYR A 78 7.93 8.83 14.33
C TYR A 78 7.36 9.39 15.63
N HIS A 79 8.12 9.31 16.74
CA HIS A 79 7.66 9.76 18.04
C HIS A 79 7.45 11.28 18.10
N THR A 80 8.30 12.06 17.42
CA THR A 80 8.12 13.52 17.31
C THR A 80 6.80 13.87 16.63
N LEU A 81 6.48 13.22 15.51
CA LEU A 81 5.21 13.45 14.81
C LEU A 81 4.02 12.98 15.63
N SER A 82 4.10 11.82 16.29
CA SER A 82 3.04 11.31 17.17
C SER A 82 2.76 12.26 18.33
N GLY A 83 3.80 12.74 19.02
CA GLY A 83 3.66 13.72 20.10
C GLY A 83 3.10 15.06 19.61
N LEU A 84 3.56 15.54 18.45
CA LEU A 84 3.06 16.80 17.87
C LEU A 84 1.57 16.69 17.46
N VAL A 85 1.16 15.55 16.91
CA VAL A 85 -0.23 15.24 16.60
C VAL A 85 -1.08 15.23 17.89
N ALA A 86 -0.63 14.52 18.92
CA ALA A 86 -1.33 14.46 20.21
C ALA A 86 -1.48 15.86 20.84
N LEU A 87 -0.38 16.63 20.89
CA LEU A 87 -0.36 17.99 21.42
C LEU A 87 -1.33 18.91 20.67
N LYS A 88 -1.27 18.92 19.33
CA LYS A 88 -2.11 19.80 18.51
C LYS A 88 -3.59 19.40 18.54
N ARG A 89 -3.90 18.11 18.73
CA ARG A 89 -5.27 17.62 18.94
C ARG A 89 -5.80 17.92 20.34
N ARG A 90 -4.97 18.44 21.25
CA ARG A 90 -5.25 18.55 22.70
C ARG A 90 -5.55 17.19 23.35
N ASP A 91 -5.04 16.11 22.75
CA ASP A 91 -5.12 14.75 23.26
C ASP A 91 -3.91 14.47 24.17
N TYR A 92 -3.98 14.90 25.43
CA TYR A 92 -2.88 14.76 26.41
C TYR A 92 -2.71 13.34 26.98
N ARG A 93 -3.51 12.37 26.53
CA ARG A 93 -3.50 10.99 27.04
C ARG A 93 -2.47 10.06 26.39
N VAL A 94 -1.80 10.50 25.32
CA VAL A 94 -1.00 9.64 24.42
C VAL A 94 0.49 9.98 24.42
N ALA A 95 0.93 10.87 25.30
CA ALA A 95 2.33 11.28 25.46
C ALA A 95 3.04 10.44 26.53
#